data_AF-A0A7W0MG00-F1
#
_entry.id   AF-A0A7W0MG00-F1
#
_cell.length_a   1.000
_cell.length_b   1.000
_cell.length_c   1.000
_cell.angle_alpha   90.00
_cell.angle_beta   90.00
_cell.angle_gamma   90.00
#
_symmetry.space_group_name_H-M   'P 1'
#
loop_
_entity.id
_entity.type
_entity.pdbx_description
1 polymer ?
#
loop_
_entity_poly.entity_id
_entity_poly.type
_entity_poly.pdbx_seq_one_letter_code
_entity_poly.pdbx_strand_id
1 'polypeptide(L)'
;MAQASMIRIGSSSHLLLRQISEASKESMQVVLAKAVEEYHRKQFFEQLDASFAALKSDETAWQEEIAERDFLAGTLNDGLETDEVWTEDGRLVTSV
;
A
#
# COMPACT_ATOMS: atom_id res chain seq x y z
N MET A 1 0.17 -16.81 22.02
CA MET A 1 -0.43 -17.76 21.06
C MET A 1 -1.51 -17.02 20.29
N ALA A 2 -1.57 -17.12 18.97
CA ALA A 2 -2.63 -16.48 18.18
C ALA A 2 -3.98 -17.12 18.55
N GLN A 3 -4.99 -16.29 18.87
CA GLN A 3 -6.32 -16.77 19.21
C GLN A 3 -7.11 -17.06 17.93
N ALA A 4 -7.62 -18.29 17.80
CA ALA A 4 -8.52 -18.65 16.72
C ALA A 4 -9.98 -18.38 17.13
N SER A 5 -10.72 -17.67 16.29
CA SER A 5 -12.15 -17.43 16.46
C SER A 5 -12.93 -18.11 15.32
N MET A 6 -14.11 -18.64 15.63
CA MET A 6 -15.01 -19.19 14.62
C MET A 6 -15.98 -18.12 14.16
N ILE A 7 -15.99 -17.85 12.85
CA ILE A 7 -16.98 -16.99 12.21
C ILE A 7 -17.95 -17.82 11.40
N ARG A 8 -19.23 -17.43 11.41
CA ARG A 8 -20.24 -18.03 10.53
C ARG A 8 -20.20 -17.31 9.19
N ILE A 9 -20.05 -18.05 8.11
CA ILE A 9 -20.08 -17.54 6.73
C ILE A 9 -21.13 -18.30 5.92
N GLY A 10 -21.60 -17.70 4.82
CA GLY A 10 -22.52 -18.36 3.90
C GLY A 10 -21.90 -19.58 3.21
N SER A 11 -22.72 -20.54 2.82
CA SER A 11 -22.27 -21.77 2.14
C SER A 11 -21.53 -21.49 0.83
N SER A 12 -21.97 -20.48 0.07
CA SER A 12 -21.30 -20.03 -1.15
C SER A 12 -19.90 -19.45 -0.88
N SER A 13 -19.77 -18.58 0.13
CA SER A 13 -18.47 -18.01 0.54
C SER A 13 -17.51 -19.09 1.03
N HIS A 14 -18.02 -20.08 1.78
CA HIS A 14 -17.22 -21.22 2.23
C HIS A 14 -16.69 -22.04 1.05
N LEU A 15 -17.54 -22.34 0.04
CA LEU A 15 -17.12 -23.07 -1.17
C LEU A 15 -16.06 -22.30 -1.95
N LEU A 16 -16.23 -20.99 -2.12
CA LEU A 16 -15.26 -20.15 -2.80
C LEU A 16 -13.93 -20.11 -2.04
N LEU A 17 -13.96 -19.95 -0.72
CA LEU A 17 -12.76 -19.94 0.12
C LEU A 17 -12.00 -21.27 0.02
N ARG A 18 -12.73 -22.39 -0.04
CA ARG A 18 -12.15 -23.72 -0.26
C ARG A 18 -11.50 -23.83 -1.64
N GLN A 19 -12.16 -23.38 -2.69
CA GLN A 19 -11.60 -23.40 -4.06
C GLN A 19 -10.30 -22.61 -4.15
N ILE A 20 -10.27 -21.40 -3.56
CA ILE A 20 -9.08 -20.55 -3.56
C ILE A 20 -7.96 -21.23 -2.77
N SER A 21 -8.27 -21.78 -1.59
CA SER A 21 -7.33 -22.54 -0.75
C SER A 21 -6.71 -23.73 -1.48
N GLU A 22 -7.51 -24.52 -2.20
CA GLU A 22 -7.02 -25.65 -3.00
C GLU A 22 -6.13 -25.18 -4.15
N ALA A 23 -6.49 -24.09 -4.83
CA ALA A 23 -5.72 -23.53 -5.94
C ALA A 23 -4.38 -22.89 -5.49
N SER A 24 -4.38 -22.19 -4.35
CA SER A 24 -3.19 -21.52 -3.81
C SER A 24 -2.29 -22.43 -2.99
N LYS A 25 -2.76 -23.65 -2.62
CA LYS A 25 -2.09 -24.57 -1.69
C LYS A 25 -1.87 -23.96 -0.31
N GLU A 26 -2.75 -23.07 0.11
CA GLU A 26 -2.73 -22.42 1.43
C GLU A 26 -3.94 -22.85 2.24
N SER A 27 -3.88 -22.75 3.57
CA SER A 27 -5.06 -23.07 4.40
C SER A 27 -6.17 -22.02 4.18
N MET A 28 -7.43 -22.42 4.34
CA MET A 28 -8.58 -21.50 4.27
C MET A 28 -8.44 -20.31 5.24
N GLN A 29 -7.76 -20.50 6.37
CA GLN A 29 -7.47 -19.41 7.32
C GLN A 29 -6.49 -18.38 6.77
N VAL A 30 -5.41 -18.83 6.13
CA VAL A 30 -4.42 -17.94 5.49
C VAL A 30 -5.05 -17.20 4.31
N VAL A 31 -5.82 -17.90 3.49
CA VAL A 31 -6.54 -17.27 2.36
C VAL A 31 -7.53 -16.23 2.87
N LEU A 32 -8.30 -16.53 3.93
CA LEU A 32 -9.23 -15.58 4.52
C LEU A 32 -8.50 -14.35 5.07
N ALA A 33 -7.38 -14.53 5.78
CA ALA A 33 -6.58 -13.42 6.29
C ALA A 33 -6.10 -12.50 5.17
N LYS A 34 -5.53 -13.08 4.10
CA LYS A 34 -5.11 -12.32 2.91
C LYS A 34 -6.28 -11.58 2.25
N ALA A 35 -7.44 -12.24 2.09
CA ALA A 35 -8.61 -11.62 1.49
C ALA A 35 -9.13 -10.42 2.31
N VAL A 36 -9.11 -10.53 3.64
CA VAL A 36 -9.48 -9.42 4.54
C VAL A 36 -8.48 -8.28 4.45
N GLU A 37 -7.18 -8.58 4.46
CA GLU A 37 -6.13 -7.56 4.29
C GLU A 37 -6.24 -6.84 2.95
N GLU A 38 -6.47 -7.56 1.85
CA GLU A 38 -6.67 -6.96 0.53
C GLU A 38 -7.92 -6.09 0.49
N TYR A 39 -9.04 -6.54 1.09
CA TYR A 39 -10.25 -5.73 1.16
C TYR A 39 -10.03 -4.45 1.98
N HIS A 40 -9.34 -4.56 3.12
CA HIS A 40 -8.99 -3.41 3.94
C HIS A 40 -8.06 -2.44 3.19
N ARG A 41 -7.03 -2.95 2.52
CA ARG A 41 -6.10 -2.18 1.69
C ARG A 41 -6.84 -1.42 0.59
N LYS A 42 -7.75 -2.09 -0.11
CA LYS A 42 -8.60 -1.48 -1.12
C LYS A 42 -9.44 -0.34 -0.56
N GLN A 43 -10.14 -0.56 0.55
CA GLN A 43 -10.98 0.46 1.19
C GLN A 43 -10.14 1.67 1.66
N PHE A 44 -8.95 1.42 2.19
CA PHE A 44 -8.02 2.47 2.58
C PHE A 44 -7.63 3.34 1.37
N PHE A 45 -7.23 2.74 0.26
CA PHE A 45 -6.84 3.50 -0.93
C PHE A 45 -8.02 4.23 -1.59
N GLU A 46 -9.20 3.62 -1.64
CA GLU A 46 -10.42 4.30 -2.13
C GLU A 46 -10.73 5.56 -1.28
N GLN A 47 -10.56 5.48 0.03
CA GLN A 47 -10.75 6.63 0.92
C GLN A 47 -9.63 7.67 0.76
N LEU A 48 -8.37 7.24 0.60
CA LEU A 48 -7.23 8.12 0.36
C LEU A 48 -7.42 8.91 -0.93
N ASP A 49 -7.79 8.23 -2.02
CA ASP A 49 -8.05 8.84 -3.32
C ASP A 49 -9.17 9.88 -3.24
N ALA A 50 -10.27 9.54 -2.55
CA ALA A 50 -11.37 10.48 -2.33
C ALA A 50 -10.93 11.72 -1.53
N SER A 51 -10.13 11.53 -0.48
CA SER A 51 -9.59 12.63 0.31
C SER A 51 -8.64 13.53 -0.50
N PHE A 52 -7.78 12.94 -1.34
CA PHE A 52 -6.91 13.71 -2.24
C PHE A 52 -7.69 14.44 -3.34
N ALA A 53 -8.75 13.82 -3.88
CA ALA A 53 -9.63 14.49 -4.84
C ALA A 53 -10.34 15.69 -4.21
N ALA A 54 -10.79 15.57 -2.96
CA ALA A 54 -11.36 16.67 -2.20
C ALA A 54 -10.31 17.78 -1.96
N LEU A 55 -9.10 17.42 -1.53
CA LEU A 55 -7.99 18.36 -1.34
C LEU A 55 -7.67 19.14 -2.64
N LYS A 56 -7.53 18.44 -3.77
CA LYS A 56 -7.26 19.05 -5.08
C LYS A 56 -8.38 19.97 -5.58
N SER A 57 -9.60 19.77 -5.11
CA SER A 57 -10.75 20.61 -5.49
C SER A 57 -10.81 21.91 -4.68
N ASP A 58 -10.09 22.00 -3.56
CA ASP A 58 -9.88 23.22 -2.80
C ASP A 58 -8.57 23.89 -3.26
N GLU A 59 -8.68 24.92 -4.09
CA GLU A 59 -7.52 25.60 -4.66
C GLU A 59 -6.55 26.12 -3.59
N THR A 60 -7.06 26.66 -2.47
CA THR A 60 -6.19 27.21 -1.42
C THR A 60 -5.40 26.10 -0.75
N ALA A 61 -6.10 25.05 -0.30
CA ALA A 61 -5.47 23.92 0.38
C ALA A 61 -4.53 23.13 -0.56
N TRP A 62 -4.87 23.07 -1.86
CA TRP A 62 -4.01 22.45 -2.87
C TRP A 62 -2.70 23.22 -3.05
N GLN A 63 -2.75 24.55 -3.17
CA GLN A 63 -1.53 25.36 -3.27
C GLN A 63 -0.63 25.24 -2.02
N GLU A 64 -1.23 25.10 -0.83
CA GLU A 64 -0.48 24.83 0.41
C GLU A 64 0.25 23.47 0.36
N GLU A 65 -0.42 22.40 -0.08
CA GLU A 65 0.21 21.08 -0.26
C GLU A 65 1.35 21.11 -1.29
N ILE A 66 1.15 21.81 -2.42
CA ILE A 66 2.20 21.97 -3.44
C ILE A 66 3.42 22.68 -2.84
N ALA A 67 3.21 23.78 -2.12
CA ALA A 67 4.29 24.53 -1.50
C ALA A 67 5.06 23.70 -0.47
N GLU A 68 4.35 22.91 0.35
CA GLU A 68 4.98 21.96 1.27
C GLU A 68 5.77 20.89 0.51
N ARG A 69 5.18 20.29 -0.52
CA ARG A 69 5.85 19.24 -1.31
C ARG A 69 7.10 19.76 -2.01
N ASP A 70 7.07 20.98 -2.54
CA ASP A 70 8.23 21.61 -3.17
C ASP A 70 9.33 21.92 -2.15
N PHE A 71 8.95 22.35 -0.94
CA PHE A 71 9.90 22.54 0.16
C PHE A 71 10.58 21.22 0.55
N LEU A 72 9.82 20.13 0.67
CA LEU A 72 10.33 18.80 0.98
C LEU A 72 11.14 18.19 -0.18
N ALA A 73 10.83 18.52 -1.43
CA ALA A 73 11.62 18.08 -2.57
C ALA A 73 13.09 18.57 -2.49
N GLY A 74 13.34 19.67 -1.78
CA GLY A 74 14.69 20.15 -1.50
C GLY A 74 15.53 19.20 -0.64
N THR A 75 14.92 18.32 0.16
CA THR A 75 15.63 17.35 1.02
C THR A 75 15.83 16.00 0.33
N LEU A 76 15.52 15.88 -0.97
CA LEU A 76 15.59 14.59 -1.70
C LEU A 76 17.00 13.98 -1.70
N ASN A 77 18.03 14.83 -1.74
CA ASN A 77 19.44 14.40 -1.80
C ASN A 77 20.15 14.49 -0.45
N ASP A 78 19.43 14.71 0.64
CA ASP A 78 20.05 14.81 1.97
C ASP A 78 20.72 13.49 2.34
N GLY A 79 22.02 13.54 2.62
CA GLY A 79 22.84 12.38 2.97
C GLY A 79 23.40 11.60 1.77
N LEU A 80 23.23 12.08 0.53
CA LEU A 80 23.90 11.55 -0.66
C LEU A 80 25.12 12.41 -1.03
N GLU A 81 26.21 11.78 -1.46
CA GLU A 81 27.32 12.50 -2.07
C GLU A 81 26.92 12.97 -3.49
N THR A 82 27.40 14.14 -3.91
CA THR A 82 26.94 14.79 -5.16
C THR A 82 27.37 14.05 -6.44
N ASP A 83 28.36 13.16 -6.33
CA ASP A 83 28.90 12.35 -7.41
C ASP A 83 28.36 10.90 -7.43
N GLU A 84 27.47 10.53 -6.50
CA GLU A 84 26.87 9.21 -6.48
C GLU A 84 25.93 9.02 -7.68
N VAL A 85 26.25 8.03 -8.51
CA VAL A 85 25.40 7.61 -9.63
C VAL A 85 24.75 6.28 -9.28
N TRP A 86 23.45 6.32 -9.01
CA TRP A 86 22.63 5.14 -8.72
C TRP A 86 21.95 4.62 -9.99
N THR A 87 22.04 3.32 -10.21
CA THR A 87 21.31 2.60 -11.26
C THR A 87 19.85 2.35 -10.88
N GLU A 88 19.01 2.07 -11.88
CA GLU A 88 17.59 1.72 -11.69
C GLU A 88 17.40 0.45 -10.83
N ASP A 89 18.37 -0.47 -10.82
CA ASP A 89 18.38 -1.65 -9.94
C ASP A 89 18.99 -1.39 -8.55
N GLY A 90 19.27 -0.13 -8.23
CA GLY A 90 19.69 0.31 -6.89
C GLY A 90 21.16 0.10 -6.56
N ARG A 91 22.02 -0.10 -7.57
CA ARG A 91 23.48 -0.22 -7.39
C ARG A 91 24.18 1.11 -7.62
N LEU A 92 25.20 1.38 -6.81
CA LEU A 92 26.09 2.53 -6.96
C LEU A 92 27.17 2.25 -8.01
N VAL A 93 27.24 3.09 -9.05
CA VAL A 93 28.19 2.94 -10.18
C VAL A 93 29.48 3.71 -9.94
N THR A 94 29.43 4.78 -9.15
CA THR A 94 30.59 5.61 -8.85
C THR A 94 30.44 6.19 -7.45
N SER A 95 31.45 5.95 -6.63
CA SER A 95 31.78 6.67 -5.40
C SER A 95 33.30 6.72 -5.45
N VAL A 96 33.87 7.92 -5.62
CA VAL A 96 35.33 8.10 -5.59
C VAL A 96 35.75 8.45 -4.17
#